data_AF-A0A976JIH3-F1
#
_entry.id   AF-A0A976JIH3-F1
#
_cell.length_a   1.000
_cell.length_b   1.000
_cell.length_c   1.000
_cell.angle_alpha   90.00
_cell.angle_beta   90.00
_cell.angle_gamma   90.00
#
_symmetry.space_group_name_H-M   'P 1'
#
loop_
_entity.id
_entity.type
_entity.pdbx_description
1 polymer ?
#
loop_
_entity_poly.entity_id
_entity_poly.type
_entity_poly.pdbx_seq_one_letter_code
_entity_poly.pdbx_strand_id
1 'polypeptide(L)'
;MNSYQLTFSGSGDDLRVTFSKSETESYIYNIGAEGEKVLTLSNLDEQQQLQLMKGLGLFFPQFEDSDDELSHIPLPYIFGKGEAQFQLGEIGFFPGSFNPWHEGHSECLKRAGLKNIIIIPDFNPWKENDEDHKNYWEEFKALAEELKSTPYPLYPGFWGEKTKNPTASWLPFTKVASRHLVMGADTYMDLLYWKDPVSIISSLTGLKVLGRKIHEKEMKLQKKALLEINPELEVRIEIINPHEDLSSTKIRDEN
;
A
#
# COMPACT_ATOMS: atom_id res chain seq x y z
N MET A 1 27.28 -4.62 6.25
CA MET A 1 25.82 -4.38 6.29
C MET A 1 25.48 -4.10 7.73
N ASN A 2 24.95 -2.91 8.04
CA ASN A 2 24.47 -2.63 9.39
C ASN A 2 23.08 -3.28 9.49
N SER A 3 22.94 -4.29 10.35
CA SER A 3 21.66 -4.94 10.65
C SER A 3 20.91 -4.08 11.66
N TYR A 4 19.71 -3.65 11.30
CA TYR A 4 18.82 -2.94 12.21
C TYR A 4 17.84 -3.92 12.83
N GLN A 5 17.61 -3.84 14.14
CA GLN A 5 16.58 -4.63 14.82
C GLN A 5 15.45 -3.69 15.22
N LEU A 6 14.26 -3.88 14.65
CA LEU A 6 13.03 -3.28 15.20
C LEU A 6 12.49 -4.22 16.27
N THR A 7 12.27 -3.72 17.47
CA THR A 7 11.58 -4.45 18.53
C THR A 7 10.32 -3.71 18.90
N PHE A 8 9.17 -4.36 18.75
CA PHE A 8 7.89 -3.82 19.21
C PHE A 8 7.60 -4.40 20.59
N SER A 9 7.35 -3.55 21.57
CA SER A 9 6.94 -3.98 22.91
C SER A 9 5.81 -3.12 23.44
N GLY A 10 4.85 -3.74 24.11
CA GLY A 10 3.66 -3.06 24.65
C GLY A 10 2.36 -3.77 24.28
N SER A 11 1.24 -3.26 24.81
CA SER A 11 -0.09 -3.84 24.62
C SER A 11 -1.14 -2.74 24.51
N GLY A 12 -2.04 -2.82 23.53
CA GLY A 12 -3.07 -1.80 23.32
C GLY A 12 -2.53 -0.59 22.56
N ASP A 13 -2.78 0.61 23.09
CA ASP A 13 -2.37 1.89 22.48
C ASP A 13 -0.90 2.26 22.76
N ASP A 14 -0.25 1.55 23.70
CA ASP A 14 1.16 1.76 24.04
C ASP A 14 2.04 0.85 23.16
N LEU A 15 2.53 1.38 22.05
CA LEU A 15 3.46 0.70 21.16
C LEU A 15 4.86 1.30 21.31
N ARG A 16 5.78 0.57 21.94
CA ARG A 16 7.20 0.93 21.89
C ARG A 16 7.80 0.35 20.64
N VAL A 17 8.33 1.20 19.78
CA VAL A 17 9.16 0.77 18.66
C VAL A 17 10.60 1.06 19.02
N THR A 18 11.41 0.04 19.20
CA THR A 18 12.85 0.19 19.43
C THR A 18 13.57 -0.06 18.13
N PHE A 19 14.32 0.92 17.63
CA PHE A 19 15.26 0.76 16.51
C PHE A 19 16.67 0.58 17.08
N SER A 20 17.26 -0.59 16.91
CA SER A 20 18.66 -0.82 17.30
C SER A 20 19.52 -0.91 16.05
N LYS A 21 20.53 -0.04 15.92
CA LYS A 21 21.51 -0.02 14.81
C LYS A 21 22.78 -0.82 15.14
N SER A 22 23.05 -1.03 16.43
CA SER A 22 24.10 -1.88 17.01
C SER A 22 23.72 -2.25 18.46
N GLU A 23 24.50 -3.11 19.12
CA GLU A 23 24.36 -3.38 20.58
C GLU A 23 24.49 -2.11 21.45
N THR A 24 25.00 -1.01 20.89
CA THR A 24 25.32 0.23 21.60
C THR A 24 24.49 1.43 21.16
N GLU A 25 23.73 1.34 20.06
CA GLU A 25 22.85 2.40 19.56
C GLU A 25 21.42 1.88 19.42
N SER A 26 20.58 2.21 20.40
CA SER A 26 19.15 1.93 20.42
C SER A 26 18.36 3.24 20.52
N TYR A 27 17.38 3.40 19.63
CA TYR A 27 16.42 4.50 19.64
C TYR A 27 15.08 3.93 20.07
N ILE A 28 14.60 4.32 21.25
CA ILE A 28 13.30 3.88 21.78
C ILE A 28 12.28 4.95 21.42
N TYR A 29 11.31 4.59 20.60
CA TYR A 29 10.14 5.40 20.27
C TYR A 29 8.97 4.89 21.11
N ASN A 30 8.57 5.65 22.12
CA ASN A 30 7.33 5.38 22.85
C ASN A 30 6.17 6.04 22.08
N ILE A 31 5.26 5.23 21.56
CA ILE A 31 3.91 5.68 21.23
C ILE A 31 3.11 5.50 22.52
N GLY A 32 2.96 6.58 23.32
CA GLY A 32 2.16 6.57 24.55
C GLY A 32 2.95 6.70 25.88
N ALA A 33 2.47 7.64 26.71
CA ALA A 33 2.80 8.04 28.09
C ALA A 33 4.25 8.40 28.52
N GLU A 34 4.34 9.56 29.20
CA GLU A 34 5.53 10.37 29.56
C GLU A 34 6.58 9.67 30.42
N GLY A 35 7.88 9.99 30.22
CA GLY A 35 8.87 9.77 31.29
C GLY A 35 10.35 9.61 30.92
N GLU A 36 10.70 9.35 29.67
CA GLU A 36 12.10 9.32 29.21
C GLU A 36 12.24 10.18 27.96
N LYS A 37 13.45 10.45 27.44
CA LYS A 37 13.64 11.32 26.26
C LYS A 37 12.98 10.68 25.03
N VAL A 38 11.67 10.86 24.90
CA VAL A 38 10.82 10.35 23.83
C VAL A 38 11.29 11.07 22.57
N LEU A 39 11.88 10.33 21.64
CA LEU A 39 11.81 10.77 20.25
C LEU A 39 10.33 10.69 19.89
N THR A 40 9.64 11.82 19.98
CA THR A 40 8.28 11.92 19.45
C THR A 40 8.40 11.76 17.94
N LEU A 41 7.48 11.01 17.32
CA LEU A 41 7.50 10.75 15.88
C LEU A 41 7.52 12.06 15.05
N SER A 42 7.08 13.17 15.65
CA SER A 42 7.17 14.54 15.13
C SER A 42 8.59 15.08 14.94
N ASN A 43 9.60 14.47 15.56
CA ASN A 43 11.00 14.95 15.55
C ASN A 43 11.92 14.06 14.72
N LEU A 44 11.36 13.07 14.02
CA LEU A 44 12.13 12.25 13.10
C LEU A 44 12.60 13.10 11.94
N ASP A 45 13.89 13.04 11.62
CA ASP A 45 14.36 13.55 10.34
C ASP A 45 13.80 12.71 9.18
N GLU A 46 13.92 13.22 7.98
CA GLU A 46 13.38 12.58 6.78
C GLU A 46 13.88 11.13 6.62
N GLN A 47 15.17 10.89 6.84
CA GLN A 47 15.76 9.57 6.68
C GLN A 47 15.21 8.58 7.71
N GLN A 48 15.02 9.02 8.96
CA GLN A 48 14.43 8.21 10.02
C GLN A 48 12.96 7.88 9.73
N GLN A 49 12.18 8.81 9.17
CA GLN A 49 10.81 8.55 8.76
C GLN A 49 10.74 7.48 7.66
N LEU A 50 11.62 7.55 6.66
CA LEU A 50 11.70 6.55 5.60
C LEU A 50 12.10 5.16 6.13
N GLN A 51 13.06 5.13 7.06
CA GLN A 51 13.43 3.89 7.75
C GLN A 51 12.28 3.32 8.57
N LEU A 52 11.47 4.17 9.19
CA LEU A 52 10.26 3.74 9.89
C LEU A 52 9.25 3.09 8.95
N MET A 53 8.97 3.71 7.80
CA MET A 53 8.03 3.17 6.81
C MET A 53 8.48 1.80 6.30
N LYS A 54 9.75 1.70 5.94
CA LYS A 54 10.35 0.43 5.51
C LYS A 54 10.31 -0.63 6.63
N GLY A 55 10.67 -0.24 7.85
CA GLY A 55 10.67 -1.15 9.01
C GLY A 55 9.27 -1.69 9.33
N LEU A 56 8.23 -0.87 9.22
CA LEU A 56 6.85 -1.30 9.37
C LEU A 56 6.39 -2.24 8.24
N GLY A 57 6.95 -2.12 7.03
CA GLY A 57 6.69 -3.04 5.92
C GLY A 57 7.08 -4.48 6.21
N LEU A 58 8.13 -4.69 7.03
CA LEU A 58 8.62 -6.03 7.41
C LEU A 58 7.58 -6.88 8.16
N PHE A 59 6.53 -6.26 8.71
CA PHE A 59 5.45 -6.91 9.46
C PHE A 59 4.40 -7.56 8.56
N PHE A 60 4.50 -7.40 7.24
CA PHE A 60 3.51 -7.92 6.30
C PHE A 60 4.01 -9.22 5.66
N PRO A 61 3.57 -10.40 6.14
CA PRO A 61 4.06 -11.71 5.67
C PRO A 61 3.83 -11.98 4.19
N GLN A 62 3.02 -11.16 3.51
CA GLN A 62 2.73 -11.29 2.09
C GLN A 62 3.91 -10.91 1.20
N PHE A 63 4.85 -10.09 1.69
CA PHE A 63 5.95 -9.56 0.90
C PHE A 63 7.21 -10.41 1.07
N GLU A 64 8.05 -10.46 0.03
CA GLU A 64 9.25 -11.29 0.01
C GLU A 64 10.24 -10.89 1.12
N ASP A 65 10.39 -9.59 1.31
CA ASP A 65 11.29 -8.96 2.29
C ASP A 65 10.71 -8.90 3.71
N SER A 66 9.54 -9.52 3.95
CA SER A 66 8.99 -9.63 5.30
C SER A 66 9.94 -10.40 6.21
N ASP A 67 10.01 -10.00 7.47
CA ASP A 67 10.78 -10.72 8.49
C ASP A 67 9.88 -11.76 9.17
N ASP A 68 10.28 -13.03 9.15
CA ASP A 68 9.45 -14.13 9.66
C ASP A 68 9.14 -13.96 11.17
N GLU A 69 10.06 -13.43 11.98
CA GLU A 69 9.84 -13.18 13.41
C GLU A 69 8.86 -12.02 13.62
N LEU A 70 8.99 -10.94 12.84
CA LEU A 70 8.13 -9.77 12.94
C LEU A 70 6.74 -9.99 12.34
N SER A 71 6.62 -10.90 11.38
CA SER A 71 5.38 -11.20 10.66
C SER A 71 4.28 -11.85 11.49
N HIS A 72 4.55 -12.14 12.77
CA HIS A 72 3.58 -12.63 13.74
C HIS A 72 3.13 -11.57 14.76
N ILE A 73 3.71 -10.36 14.69
CA ILE A 73 3.44 -9.28 15.62
C ILE A 73 2.36 -8.36 15.00
N PRO A 74 1.21 -8.17 15.68
CA PRO A 74 0.17 -7.30 15.16
C PRO A 74 0.62 -5.85 15.22
N LEU A 75 0.45 -5.14 14.11
CA LEU A 75 0.57 -3.70 14.07
C LEU A 75 -0.66 -3.05 14.73
N PRO A 76 -0.58 -1.77 15.15
CA PRO A 76 -1.73 -0.99 15.57
C PRO A 76 -2.91 -1.14 14.61
N TYR A 77 -4.13 -1.17 15.15
CA TYR A 77 -5.33 -1.48 14.35
C TYR A 77 -5.50 -0.58 13.13
N ILE A 78 -5.13 0.71 13.23
CA ILE A 78 -5.18 1.66 12.11
C ILE A 78 -4.33 1.24 10.90
N PHE A 79 -3.27 0.45 11.11
CA PHE A 79 -2.37 -0.05 10.06
C PHE A 79 -2.63 -1.51 9.72
N GLY A 80 -2.63 -2.40 10.72
CA GLY A 80 -2.69 -3.85 10.52
C GLY A 80 -4.11 -4.44 10.48
N LYS A 81 -5.10 -3.75 11.05
CA LYS A 81 -6.50 -4.23 11.13
C LYS A 81 -6.64 -5.62 11.77
N GLY A 82 -5.76 -5.97 12.70
CA GLY A 82 -5.77 -7.26 13.40
C GLY A 82 -5.39 -8.42 12.49
N GLU A 83 -6.19 -9.48 12.46
CA GLU A 83 -5.90 -10.71 11.70
C GLU A 83 -5.80 -10.49 10.18
N ALA A 84 -6.40 -9.42 9.66
CA ALA A 84 -6.33 -9.09 8.23
C ALA A 84 -4.88 -8.90 7.74
N GLN A 85 -3.98 -8.42 8.60
CA GLN A 85 -2.55 -8.28 8.31
C GLN A 85 -1.87 -9.61 7.95
N PHE A 86 -2.35 -10.75 8.46
CA PHE A 86 -1.63 -12.03 8.39
C PHE A 86 -2.19 -13.00 7.35
N GLN A 87 -3.22 -12.60 6.61
CA GLN A 87 -3.85 -13.51 5.66
C GLN A 87 -2.95 -13.77 4.46
N LEU A 88 -2.78 -15.04 4.08
CA LEU A 88 -1.93 -15.47 2.95
C LEU A 88 -2.72 -16.12 1.81
N GLY A 89 -4.05 -16.14 1.91
CA GLY A 89 -4.96 -16.74 0.93
C GLY A 89 -5.14 -15.90 -0.34
N GLU A 90 -6.39 -15.68 -0.73
CA GLU A 90 -6.74 -14.73 -1.79
C GLU A 90 -6.55 -13.30 -1.28
N ILE A 91 -5.70 -12.52 -1.95
CA ILE A 91 -5.39 -11.13 -1.59
C ILE A 91 -5.53 -10.21 -2.79
N GLY A 92 -6.26 -9.13 -2.61
CA GLY A 92 -6.23 -7.96 -3.47
C GLY A 92 -5.13 -7.01 -3.06
N PHE A 93 -4.27 -6.62 -3.99
CA PHE A 93 -3.35 -5.51 -3.80
C PHE A 93 -3.95 -4.27 -4.45
N PHE A 94 -4.11 -3.20 -3.69
CA PHE A 94 -4.60 -1.91 -4.19
C PHE A 94 -3.49 -0.86 -4.14
N PRO A 95 -2.61 -0.84 -5.16
CA PRO A 95 -1.56 0.17 -5.25
C PRO A 95 -2.12 1.50 -5.77
N GLY A 96 -1.61 2.60 -5.24
CA GLY A 96 -1.97 3.94 -5.70
C GLY A 96 -1.27 5.03 -4.91
N SER A 97 -1.21 6.24 -5.47
CA SER A 97 -0.61 7.36 -4.74
C SER A 97 -1.50 7.92 -3.64
N PHE A 98 -2.81 7.69 -3.72
CA PHE A 98 -3.81 8.10 -2.72
C PHE A 98 -3.64 9.53 -2.18
N ASN A 99 -3.21 10.44 -3.05
CA ASN A 99 -2.90 11.82 -2.69
C ASN A 99 -3.78 12.80 -3.50
N PRO A 100 -4.97 13.18 -3.01
CA PRO A 100 -5.60 12.66 -1.79
C PRO A 100 -6.41 11.38 -2.03
N TRP A 101 -6.74 10.69 -0.93
CA TRP A 101 -7.81 9.71 -0.91
C TRP A 101 -9.15 10.38 -1.25
N HIS A 102 -10.07 9.64 -1.90
CA HIS A 102 -11.36 10.18 -2.32
C HIS A 102 -12.38 9.05 -2.54
N GLU A 103 -13.66 9.39 -2.76
CA GLU A 103 -14.76 8.41 -2.81
C GLU A 103 -14.60 7.39 -3.95
N GLY A 104 -14.00 7.78 -5.09
CA GLY A 104 -13.63 6.84 -6.14
C GLY A 104 -12.73 5.68 -5.66
N HIS A 105 -11.77 5.93 -4.76
CA HIS A 105 -10.95 4.88 -4.17
C HIS A 105 -11.76 4.00 -3.21
N SER A 106 -12.63 4.61 -2.40
CA SER A 106 -13.55 3.87 -1.52
C SER A 106 -14.50 2.96 -2.30
N GLU A 107 -15.03 3.41 -3.43
CA GLU A 107 -15.87 2.56 -4.29
C GLU A 107 -15.05 1.44 -4.94
N CYS A 108 -13.80 1.66 -5.35
CA CYS A 108 -12.93 0.57 -5.82
C CYS A 108 -12.83 -0.56 -4.79
N LEU A 109 -12.56 -0.22 -3.53
CA LEU A 109 -12.46 -1.17 -2.42
C LEU A 109 -13.78 -1.92 -2.18
N LYS A 110 -14.90 -1.20 -2.17
CA LYS A 110 -16.24 -1.76 -1.93
C LYS A 110 -16.69 -2.69 -3.05
N ARG A 111 -16.34 -2.36 -4.29
CA ARG A 111 -16.75 -3.07 -5.51
C ARG A 111 -15.81 -4.21 -5.89
N ALA A 112 -14.59 -4.24 -5.35
CA ALA A 112 -13.63 -5.32 -5.60
C ALA A 112 -14.19 -6.71 -5.24
N GLY A 113 -15.07 -6.78 -4.22
CA GLY A 113 -15.69 -8.03 -3.77
C GLY A 113 -14.73 -9.01 -3.12
N LEU A 114 -13.54 -8.53 -2.71
CA LEU A 114 -12.51 -9.30 -2.03
C LEU A 114 -12.63 -9.09 -0.52
N LYS A 115 -12.42 -10.16 0.26
CA LYS A 115 -12.42 -10.09 1.72
C LYS A 115 -11.13 -9.48 2.26
N ASN A 116 -10.02 -9.70 1.56
CA ASN A 116 -8.69 -9.27 1.96
C ASN A 116 -8.11 -8.38 0.88
N ILE A 117 -7.89 -7.13 1.23
CA ILE A 117 -7.21 -6.17 0.37
C ILE A 117 -6.10 -5.54 1.20
N ILE A 118 -4.90 -5.46 0.64
CA ILE A 118 -3.82 -4.66 1.19
C ILE A 118 -3.76 -3.37 0.37
N ILE A 119 -3.96 -2.25 1.05
CA ILE A 119 -3.82 -0.92 0.44
C ILE A 119 -2.33 -0.59 0.44
N ILE A 120 -1.77 -0.29 -0.73
CA ILE A 120 -0.35 -0.05 -0.93
C ILE A 120 -0.18 1.40 -1.39
N PRO A 121 -0.08 2.36 -0.46
CA PRO A 121 0.24 3.73 -0.80
C PRO A 121 1.65 3.78 -1.38
N ASP A 122 1.74 4.34 -2.57
CA ASP A 122 2.99 4.51 -3.30
C ASP A 122 3.34 5.99 -3.39
N PHE A 123 4.60 6.32 -3.12
CA PHE A 123 5.13 7.65 -3.36
C PHE A 123 5.92 7.65 -4.66
N ASN A 124 5.47 8.43 -5.64
CA ASN A 124 6.26 8.65 -6.85
C ASN A 124 6.98 10.01 -6.73
N PRO A 125 8.28 10.03 -6.37
CA PRO A 125 9.09 11.24 -6.17
C PRO A 125 9.28 12.07 -7.45
N TRP A 126 8.77 11.62 -8.60
CA TRP A 126 8.90 12.33 -9.88
C TRP A 126 7.59 12.95 -10.36
N LYS A 127 6.48 12.80 -9.60
CA LYS A 127 5.28 13.62 -9.82
C LYS A 127 5.59 15.01 -9.26
N GLU A 128 5.64 16.01 -10.12
CA GLU A 128 6.20 17.38 -9.98
C GLU A 128 5.72 18.27 -8.79
N ASN A 129 5.30 17.72 -7.66
CA ASN A 129 4.91 18.44 -6.44
C ASN A 129 5.92 18.21 -5.29
N ASP A 130 7.20 18.10 -5.61
CA ASP A 130 8.29 17.78 -4.65
C ASP A 130 8.49 18.83 -3.53
N GLU A 131 7.81 19.98 -3.58
CA GLU A 131 8.04 21.08 -2.62
C GLU A 131 7.23 21.00 -1.32
N ASP A 132 6.23 20.11 -1.19
CA ASP A 132 5.25 20.19 -0.08
C ASP A 132 5.28 19.03 0.94
N HIS A 133 6.09 18.00 0.73
CA HIS A 133 6.15 16.86 1.66
C HIS A 133 7.00 17.18 2.89
N LYS A 134 6.37 17.75 3.92
CA LYS A 134 7.05 18.17 5.16
C LYS A 134 7.28 17.01 6.13
N ASN A 135 6.46 15.96 6.07
CA ASN A 135 6.50 14.85 7.03
C ASN A 135 5.78 13.58 6.50
N TYR A 136 6.55 12.61 5.99
CA TYR A 136 6.03 11.33 5.48
C TYR A 136 5.19 10.57 6.52
N TRP A 137 5.60 10.60 7.80
CA TRP A 137 4.88 9.90 8.86
C TRP A 137 3.50 10.49 9.10
N GLU A 138 3.39 11.81 9.24
CA GLU A 138 2.10 12.46 9.49
C GLU A 138 1.15 12.32 8.29
N GLU A 139 1.67 12.35 7.07
CA GLU A 139 0.86 12.11 5.87
C GLU A 139 0.36 10.66 5.79
N PHE A 140 1.23 9.67 6.06
CA PHE A 140 0.83 8.27 6.12
C PHE A 140 -0.21 8.02 7.21
N LYS A 141 -0.01 8.61 8.38
CA LYS A 141 -0.94 8.54 9.51
C LYS A 141 -2.28 9.19 9.17
N ALA A 142 -2.29 10.34 8.50
CA ALA A 142 -3.52 10.98 8.04
C ALA A 142 -4.29 10.07 7.07
N LEU A 143 -3.59 9.42 6.13
CA LEU A 143 -4.20 8.41 5.25
C LEU A 143 -4.74 7.21 6.04
N ALA A 144 -4.01 6.71 7.04
CA ALA A 144 -4.47 5.62 7.89
C ALA A 144 -5.74 5.99 8.70
N GLU A 145 -5.84 7.23 9.17
CA GLU A 145 -7.02 7.77 9.85
C GLU A 145 -8.23 7.85 8.92
N GLU A 146 -8.04 8.30 7.68
CA GLU A 146 -9.10 8.32 6.65
C GLU A 146 -9.62 6.89 6.38
N LEU A 147 -8.69 5.93 6.36
CA LEU A 147 -8.97 4.51 6.11
C LEU A 147 -9.36 3.73 7.37
N LYS A 148 -9.52 4.37 8.53
CA LYS A 148 -9.75 3.66 9.80
C LYS A 148 -11.02 2.81 9.81
N SER A 149 -12.04 3.24 9.07
CA SER A 149 -13.33 2.55 8.94
C SER A 149 -13.27 1.34 8.01
N THR A 150 -12.23 1.23 7.18
CA THR A 150 -12.03 0.07 6.31
C THR A 150 -11.46 -1.11 7.10
N PRO A 151 -11.77 -2.37 6.71
CA PRO A 151 -11.19 -3.56 7.33
C PRO A 151 -9.81 -3.92 6.75
N TYR A 152 -9.27 -3.09 5.85
CA TYR A 152 -8.13 -3.44 5.01
C TYR A 152 -6.83 -2.87 5.58
N PRO A 153 -5.77 -3.69 5.73
CA PRO A 153 -4.49 -3.20 6.20
C PRO A 153 -3.82 -2.26 5.18
N LEU A 154 -2.98 -1.36 5.71
CA LEU A 154 -2.27 -0.33 4.96
C LEU A 154 -0.76 -0.63 5.00
N TYR A 155 -0.18 -1.03 3.86
CA TYR A 155 1.23 -1.39 3.76
C TYR A 155 2.13 -0.14 3.62
N PRO A 156 3.01 0.16 4.59
CA PRO A 156 3.82 1.37 4.56
C PRO A 156 5.13 1.23 3.78
N GLY A 157 5.55 0.01 3.40
CA GLY A 157 6.93 -0.25 2.99
C GLY A 157 7.41 0.52 1.75
N PHE A 158 6.49 1.06 0.96
CA PHE A 158 6.79 1.88 -0.22
C PHE A 158 6.58 3.39 -0.01
N TRP A 159 6.05 3.80 1.14
CA TRP A 159 5.72 5.19 1.40
C TRP A 159 6.98 6.03 1.61
N GLY A 160 7.13 7.08 0.79
CA GLY A 160 8.30 7.95 0.78
C GLY A 160 9.54 7.37 0.10
N GLU A 161 9.45 6.19 -0.54
CA GLU A 161 10.61 5.66 -1.26
C GLU A 161 11.05 6.59 -2.39
N LYS A 162 12.32 7.03 -2.34
CA LYS A 162 12.92 7.89 -3.37
C LYS A 162 13.31 7.13 -4.64
N THR A 163 13.32 5.80 -4.56
CA THR A 163 13.62 4.91 -5.68
C THR A 163 12.35 4.39 -6.32
N LYS A 164 12.37 4.18 -7.64
CA LYS A 164 11.23 3.58 -8.34
C LYS A 164 10.99 2.15 -7.84
N ASN A 165 9.75 1.85 -7.52
CA ASN A 165 9.21 0.59 -7.00
C ASN A 165 8.14 0.00 -7.95
N PRO A 166 8.47 -0.23 -9.24
CA PRO A 166 7.50 -0.67 -10.23
C PRO A 166 6.80 -1.95 -9.78
N THR A 167 5.50 -2.09 -10.04
CA THR A 167 4.72 -3.27 -9.59
C THR A 167 5.36 -4.62 -9.96
N ALA A 168 6.04 -4.70 -11.11
CA ALA A 168 6.78 -5.89 -11.53
C ALA A 168 7.93 -6.30 -10.62
N SER A 169 8.48 -5.40 -9.79
CA SER A 169 9.59 -5.71 -8.90
C SER A 169 9.17 -6.32 -7.56
N TRP A 170 7.88 -6.32 -7.22
CA TRP A 170 7.41 -6.84 -5.93
C TRP A 170 6.21 -7.77 -6.05
N LEU A 171 5.24 -7.46 -6.91
CA LEU A 171 3.98 -8.22 -6.96
C LEU A 171 4.18 -9.71 -7.31
N PRO A 172 4.98 -10.07 -8.34
CA PRO A 172 5.21 -11.48 -8.67
C PRO A 172 5.91 -12.26 -7.57
N PHE A 173 6.65 -11.59 -6.69
CA PHE A 173 7.48 -12.20 -5.65
C PHE A 173 6.79 -12.26 -4.28
N THR A 174 5.56 -11.76 -4.17
CA THR A 174 4.75 -11.90 -2.95
C THR A 174 4.53 -13.38 -2.60
N LYS A 175 4.51 -13.70 -1.30
CA LYS A 175 4.40 -15.06 -0.73
C LYS A 175 2.97 -15.64 -0.78
N VAL A 176 2.08 -15.04 -1.57
CA VAL A 176 0.64 -15.37 -1.59
C VAL A 176 0.30 -16.21 -2.82
N ALA A 177 -0.59 -17.17 -2.65
CA ALA A 177 -0.94 -18.09 -3.74
C ALA A 177 -1.85 -17.46 -4.79
N SER A 178 -2.77 -16.59 -4.35
CA SER A 178 -3.77 -15.96 -5.22
C SER A 178 -3.68 -14.44 -5.13
N ARG A 179 -3.27 -13.85 -6.25
CA ARG A 179 -2.96 -12.42 -6.38
C ARG A 179 -4.02 -11.74 -7.22
N HIS A 180 -4.68 -10.75 -6.66
CA HIS A 180 -5.54 -9.84 -7.40
C HIS A 180 -4.94 -8.44 -7.40
N LEU A 181 -5.06 -7.71 -8.50
CA LEU A 181 -4.91 -6.25 -8.47
C LEU A 181 -6.28 -5.58 -8.47
N VAL A 182 -6.43 -4.59 -7.62
CA VAL A 182 -7.57 -3.68 -7.57
C VAL A 182 -7.13 -2.36 -8.19
N MET A 183 -7.88 -1.82 -9.15
CA MET A 183 -7.52 -0.56 -9.81
C MET A 183 -8.71 0.14 -10.47
N GLY A 184 -8.54 1.43 -10.78
CA GLY A 184 -9.50 2.19 -11.58
C GLY A 184 -9.31 1.98 -13.09
N ALA A 185 -10.26 2.49 -13.87
CA ALA A 185 -10.27 2.38 -15.34
C ALA A 185 -8.99 2.92 -15.99
N ASP A 186 -8.54 4.12 -15.61
CA ASP A 186 -7.37 4.78 -16.23
C ASP A 186 -6.12 3.91 -16.06
N THR A 187 -5.87 3.46 -14.84
CA THR A 187 -4.76 2.56 -14.50
C THR A 187 -4.83 1.23 -15.26
N TYR A 188 -6.03 0.68 -15.43
CA TYR A 188 -6.24 -0.55 -16.18
C TYR A 188 -5.92 -0.40 -17.67
N MET A 189 -6.26 0.74 -18.27
CA MET A 189 -5.93 1.03 -19.67
C MET A 189 -4.42 1.13 -19.88
N ASP A 190 -3.69 1.62 -18.87
CA ASP A 190 -2.24 1.76 -18.92
C ASP A 190 -1.47 0.47 -18.61
N LEU A 191 -2.14 -0.59 -18.13
CA LEU A 191 -1.48 -1.79 -17.59
C LEU A 191 -0.50 -2.47 -18.57
N LEU A 192 -0.81 -2.49 -19.86
CA LEU A 192 0.09 -3.05 -20.89
C LEU A 192 1.32 -2.18 -21.20
N TYR A 193 1.33 -0.94 -20.72
CA TYR A 193 2.46 -0.01 -20.84
C TYR A 193 3.29 0.07 -19.56
N TRP A 194 2.91 -0.65 -18.50
CA TRP A 194 3.69 -0.74 -17.28
C TRP A 194 5.04 -1.41 -17.54
N LYS A 195 5.99 -1.19 -16.63
CA LYS A 195 7.28 -1.88 -16.70
C LYS A 195 7.07 -3.38 -16.51
N ASP A 196 7.53 -4.16 -17.48
CA ASP A 196 7.40 -5.63 -17.51
C ASP A 196 5.95 -6.12 -17.24
N PRO A 197 5.01 -5.76 -18.13
CA PRO A 197 3.60 -6.05 -17.92
C PRO A 197 3.33 -7.56 -18.01
N VAL A 198 4.13 -8.30 -18.79
CA VAL A 198 4.03 -9.75 -18.93
C VAL A 198 4.29 -10.44 -17.59
N SER A 199 5.35 -10.08 -16.87
CA SER A 199 5.64 -10.63 -15.54
C SER A 199 4.49 -10.36 -14.56
N ILE A 200 3.97 -9.13 -14.53
CA ILE A 200 2.83 -8.76 -13.68
C ILE A 200 1.62 -9.62 -14.02
N ILE A 201 1.16 -9.58 -15.27
CA ILE A 201 -0.09 -10.24 -15.71
C ILE A 201 -0.02 -11.75 -15.55
N SER A 202 1.14 -12.36 -15.78
CA SER A 202 1.34 -13.81 -15.63
C SER A 202 1.32 -14.26 -14.16
N SER A 203 1.62 -13.36 -13.22
CA SER A 203 1.60 -13.66 -11.78
C SER A 203 0.22 -13.55 -11.11
N LEU A 204 -0.75 -12.98 -11.82
CA LEU A 204 -2.08 -12.66 -11.30
C LEU A 204 -3.07 -13.82 -11.44
N THR A 205 -3.90 -13.98 -10.41
CA THR A 205 -5.13 -14.76 -10.46
C THR A 205 -6.28 -13.92 -11.01
N GLY A 206 -6.34 -12.63 -10.68
CA GLY A 206 -7.38 -11.77 -11.22
C GLY A 206 -7.13 -10.26 -11.18
N LEU A 207 -8.00 -9.54 -11.87
CA LEU A 207 -8.08 -8.09 -11.92
C LEU A 207 -9.49 -7.65 -11.52
N LYS A 208 -9.58 -6.77 -10.51
CA LYS A 208 -10.82 -6.13 -10.09
C LYS A 208 -10.75 -4.66 -10.50
N VAL A 209 -11.56 -4.28 -11.48
CA VAL A 209 -11.47 -2.97 -12.12
C VAL A 209 -12.77 -2.21 -11.93
N LEU A 210 -12.69 -1.01 -11.34
CA LEU A 210 -13.78 -0.04 -11.39
C LEU A 210 -13.71 0.73 -12.70
N GLY A 211 -14.54 0.34 -13.66
CA GLY A 211 -14.62 0.90 -14.99
C GLY A 211 -15.32 2.26 -15.01
N ARG A 212 -15.13 2.99 -16.11
CA ARG A 212 -15.95 4.15 -16.49
C ARG A 212 -16.69 3.80 -17.78
N LYS A 213 -17.95 4.23 -17.91
CA LYS A 213 -18.78 3.91 -19.07
C LYS A 213 -18.16 4.35 -20.40
N ILE A 214 -17.44 5.47 -20.40
CA ILE A 214 -16.78 6.02 -21.59
C ILE A 214 -15.71 5.09 -22.20
N HIS A 215 -15.19 4.11 -21.43
CA HIS A 215 -14.12 3.22 -21.87
C HIS A 215 -14.57 1.78 -22.14
N GLU A 216 -15.88 1.48 -22.15
CA GLU A 216 -16.34 0.09 -22.20
C GLU A 216 -15.77 -0.71 -23.39
N LYS A 217 -15.66 -0.09 -24.56
CA LYS A 217 -15.14 -0.76 -25.77
C LYS A 217 -13.64 -1.00 -25.66
N GLU A 218 -12.89 0.01 -25.23
CA GLU A 218 -11.45 -0.04 -25.03
C GLU A 218 -11.08 -1.06 -23.96
N MET A 219 -11.84 -1.12 -22.86
CA MET A 219 -11.64 -2.09 -21.78
C MET A 219 -11.89 -3.53 -22.25
N LYS A 220 -12.84 -3.78 -23.15
CA LYS A 220 -13.04 -5.11 -23.75
C LYS A 220 -11.85 -5.53 -24.61
N LEU A 221 -11.26 -4.60 -25.36
CA LEU A 221 -10.06 -4.85 -26.16
C LEU A 221 -8.85 -5.12 -25.27
N GLN A 222 -8.65 -4.29 -24.24
CA GLN A 222 -7.61 -4.48 -23.23
C GLN A 222 -7.74 -5.85 -22.57
N LYS A 223 -8.95 -6.24 -22.13
CA LYS A 223 -9.21 -7.57 -21.55
C LYS A 223 -8.78 -8.70 -22.47
N LYS A 224 -9.06 -8.60 -23.77
CA LYS A 224 -8.63 -9.60 -24.74
C LYS A 224 -7.10 -9.70 -24.79
N ALA A 225 -6.40 -8.58 -24.87
CA ALA A 225 -4.93 -8.56 -24.89
C ALA A 225 -4.31 -9.11 -23.59
N LEU A 226 -4.91 -8.83 -22.43
CA LEU A 226 -4.44 -9.41 -21.16
C LEU A 226 -4.62 -10.94 -21.12
N LEU A 227 -5.72 -11.45 -21.66
CA LEU A 227 -5.99 -12.90 -21.75
C LEU A 227 -5.10 -13.62 -22.76
N GLU A 228 -4.49 -12.92 -23.71
CA GLU A 228 -3.45 -13.48 -24.58
C GLU A 228 -2.14 -13.73 -23.81
N ILE A 229 -1.88 -12.99 -22.73
CA ILE A 229 -0.71 -13.17 -21.85
C ILE A 229 -1.00 -14.23 -20.78
N ASN A 230 -2.16 -14.13 -20.11
CA ASN A 230 -2.59 -15.08 -19.09
C ASN A 230 -4.04 -15.53 -19.35
N PRO A 231 -4.25 -16.67 -20.04
CA PRO A 231 -5.57 -17.18 -20.37
C PRO A 231 -6.44 -17.55 -19.16
N GLU A 232 -5.83 -17.77 -17.99
CA GLU A 232 -6.53 -18.14 -16.75
C GLU A 232 -6.91 -16.92 -15.90
N LEU A 233 -6.51 -15.70 -16.31
CA LEU A 233 -6.74 -14.47 -15.57
C LEU A 233 -8.24 -14.14 -15.44
N GLU A 234 -8.73 -14.02 -14.20
CA GLU A 234 -10.08 -13.55 -13.93
C GLU A 234 -10.16 -12.01 -14.00
N VAL A 235 -10.68 -11.46 -15.10
CA VAL A 235 -10.88 -10.00 -15.25
C VAL A 235 -12.34 -9.62 -15.00
N ARG A 236 -12.62 -8.98 -13.85
CA ARG A 236 -13.92 -8.41 -13.47
C ARG A 236 -13.89 -6.89 -13.58
N ILE A 237 -14.75 -6.36 -14.45
CA ILE A 237 -14.90 -4.93 -14.69
C ILE A 237 -16.30 -4.51 -14.24
N GLU A 238 -16.39 -3.59 -13.29
CA GLU A 238 -17.66 -3.00 -12.84
C GLU A 238 -17.82 -1.60 -13.41
N ILE A 239 -18.81 -1.38 -14.28
CA ILE A 239 -19.06 -0.10 -14.98
C ILE A 239 -20.02 0.80 -14.17
N ILE A 240 -20.36 0.42 -12.93
CA ILE A 240 -21.24 1.22 -12.08
C ILE A 240 -20.35 2.05 -11.15
N ASN A 241 -19.99 3.25 -11.57
CA ASN A 241 -19.29 4.20 -10.72
C ASN A 241 -20.14 5.47 -10.55
N PRO A 242 -20.71 5.73 -9.36
CA PRO A 242 -21.45 6.98 -9.11
C PRO A 242 -20.54 8.22 -9.07
N HIS A 243 -19.22 8.02 -9.07
CA HIS A 243 -18.20 9.06 -8.95
C HIS A 243 -17.21 9.04 -10.15
N GLU A 244 -17.68 8.74 -11.36
CA GLU A 244 -16.81 8.68 -12.56
C GLU A 244 -16.01 9.97 -12.79
N ASP A 245 -16.55 11.12 -12.38
CA ASP A 245 -15.95 12.43 -12.59
C ASP A 245 -14.82 12.79 -11.62
N LEU A 246 -14.68 12.06 -10.50
CA LEU A 246 -13.65 12.32 -9.50
C LEU A 246 -12.30 11.74 -9.93
N SER A 247 -11.25 12.54 -9.76
CA SER A 247 -9.86 12.10 -9.81
C SER A 247 -9.02 12.91 -8.83
N SER A 248 -8.00 12.30 -8.22
CA SER A 248 -7.08 13.04 -7.34
C SER A 248 -6.45 14.25 -8.03
N THR A 249 -6.25 14.22 -9.35
CA THR A 249 -5.73 15.37 -10.10
C THR A 249 -6.68 16.56 -10.07
N LYS A 250 -7.97 16.36 -10.37
CA LYS A 250 -8.96 17.46 -10.30
C LYS A 250 -9.08 18.04 -8.89
N ILE A 251 -9.04 17.19 -7.87
CA ILE A 251 -9.15 17.62 -6.46
C ILE A 251 -7.94 18.49 -6.05
N ARG A 252 -6.74 18.17 -6.54
CA ARG A 252 -5.54 19.00 -6.29
C ARG A 252 -5.60 20.35 -7.01
N ASP A 253 -6.23 20.42 -8.18
CA ASP A 253 -6.34 21.67 -8.94
C ASP A 253 -7.43 22.62 -8.40
N GLU A 254 -8.40 22.09 -7.62
CA GLU A 254 -9.52 22.84 -7.04
C GLU A 254 -9.24 23.42 -5.63
N ASN A 255 -8.15 23.00 -4.97
CA ASN A 255 -7.74 23.46 -3.63
C ASN A 255 -6.40 24.21 -3.67
#